data_AF-A0A1V5MZA0-F1
#
_entry.id   AF-A0A1V5MZA0-F1
#
_cell.length_a   1.000
_cell.length_b   1.000
_cell.length_c   1.000
_cell.angle_alpha   90.00
_cell.angle_beta   90.00
_cell.angle_gamma   90.00
#
_symmetry.space_group_name_H-M   'P 1'
#
loop_
_entity.id
_entity.type
_entity.pdbx_description
1 polymer ?
#
loop_
_entity_poly.entity_id
_entity_poly.type
_entity_poly.pdbx_seq_one_letter_code
_entity_poly.pdbx_strand_id
1 'polypeptide(L)' 'MPVMDGWEFLEEYIMLQPKLEKKITIYIISSSINPRDIERASTINAVTDFIIKPVTREKFTEIIKQL' A
#
# COMPACT_ATOMS: atom_id res chain seq x y z
N MET A 1 -5.50 -3.90 12.70
CA MET A 1 -6.02 -5.18 12.16
C MET A 1 -5.64 -6.25 13.19
N PRO A 2 -6.60 -7.03 13.72
CA PRO A 2 -6.31 -7.95 14.84
C PRO A 2 -5.84 -9.35 14.45
N VAL A 3 -5.98 -9.75 13.17
CA VAL A 3 -5.68 -11.14 12.71
C VAL A 3 -4.50 -11.20 11.75
N MET A 4 -4.38 -10.22 10.86
CA MET A 4 -3.30 -10.11 9.87
C MET A 4 -2.94 -8.64 9.77
N ASP A 5 -1.65 -8.31 9.79
CA ASP A 5 -1.20 -6.93 9.60
C ASP A 5 -1.03 -6.58 8.11
N GLY A 6 -0.70 -5.30 7.85
CA GLY A 6 -0.57 -4.83 6.47
C GLY A 6 0.61 -5.45 5.70
N TRP A 7 1.65 -5.91 6.40
CA TRP A 7 2.80 -6.56 5.79
C TRP A 7 2.52 -8.02 5.49
N GLU A 8 1.92 -8.74 6.43
CA GLU A 8 1.47 -10.13 6.24
C GLU A 8 0.48 -10.22 5.07
N PHE A 9 -0.43 -9.24 4.94
CA PHE A 9 -1.32 -9.15 3.77
C PHE A 9 -0.55 -9.01 2.46
N LEU A 10 0.50 -8.18 2.41
CA LEU A 10 1.28 -7.98 1.20
C LEU A 10 2.03 -9.25 0.80
N GLU A 11 2.58 -9.98 1.77
CA GLU A 11 3.25 -11.26 1.54
C GLU A 11 2.30 -12.28 0.89
N GLU A 12 1.11 -12.45 1.45
CA GLU A 12 0.07 -13.33 0.88
C GLU A 12 -0.43 -12.83 -0.48
N TYR A 13 -0.60 -11.51 -0.63
CA TYR A 13 -1.03 -10.91 -1.89
C TYR A 13 -0.02 -11.16 -3.02
N ILE A 14 1.27 -11.05 -2.77
CA ILE A 14 2.32 -11.29 -3.79
C ILE A 14 2.23 -12.73 -4.32
N MET A 15 1.94 -13.70 -3.44
CA MET A 15 1.75 -15.10 -3.83
C MET A 15 0.47 -15.32 -4.64
N LEU A 16 -0.57 -14.53 -4.37
CA LEU A 16 -1.86 -14.57 -5.07
C LEU A 16 -1.85 -13.82 -6.41
N GLN A 17 -1.09 -12.72 -6.50
CA GLN A 17 -1.11 -11.77 -7.61
C GLN A 17 -1.00 -12.42 -9.01
N PRO A 18 -0.10 -13.40 -9.26
CA PRO A 18 0.01 -14.04 -10.58
C PRO A 18 -1.24 -14.82 -11.02
N LYS A 19 -2.12 -15.17 -10.07
CA LYS A 19 -3.37 -15.89 -10.32
C LYS A 19 -4.56 -14.96 -10.54
N LEU A 20 -4.37 -13.65 -10.36
CA LEU A 20 -5.41 -12.65 -10.54
C LEU A 20 -5.38 -12.12 -11.97
N GLU A 21 -6.52 -12.18 -12.65
CA GLU A 21 -6.66 -11.63 -14.02
C GLU A 21 -6.68 -10.10 -14.04
N LYS A 22 -6.91 -9.46 -12.89
CA LYS A 22 -7.03 -8.01 -12.76
C LYS A 22 -5.79 -7.42 -12.11
N LYS A 23 -5.31 -6.31 -12.67
CA LYS A 23 -4.32 -5.47 -12.02
C LYS A 23 -4.96 -4.77 -10.81
N ILE A 24 -4.40 -5.00 -9.63
CA ILE A 24 -4.83 -4.35 -8.39
C ILE A 24 -3.78 -3.31 -8.00
N THR A 25 -4.22 -2.08 -7.78
CA THR A 25 -3.38 -0.97 -7.30
C THR A 25 -3.46 -0.91 -5.78
N ILE A 26 -2.31 -1.00 -5.10
CA ILE A 26 -2.25 -1.05 -3.63
C ILE A 26 -1.57 0.21 -3.09
N TYR A 27 -2.23 0.88 -2.15
CA TYR A 27 -1.68 2.00 -1.40
C TYR A 27 -1.60 1.63 0.08
N ILE A 28 -0.46 1.89 0.72
CA ILE A 28 -0.32 1.72 2.17
C ILE A 28 -0.67 3.04 2.84
N ILE A 29 -1.52 3.01 3.87
CA ILE A 29 -1.88 4.20 4.66
C ILE A 29 -1.50 3.96 6.12
N SER A 30 -0.48 4.65 6.62
CA SER A 30 0.09 4.42 7.95
C SER A 30 0.20 5.70 8.77
N SER A 31 0.14 5.58 10.10
CA SER A 31 0.55 6.65 11.02
C SER A 31 2.06 6.63 11.29
N SER A 32 2.77 5.59 10.81
CA SER A 32 4.22 5.52 10.97
C SER A 32 4.92 6.56 10.10
N ILE A 33 5.87 7.26 10.72
CA ILE A 33 6.79 8.19 10.06
C ILE A 33 8.22 7.60 10.00
N ASN A 34 8.37 6.31 10.33
CA ASN A 34 9.67 5.65 10.33
C ASN A 34 10.17 5.48 8.89
N PRO A 35 11.35 6.04 8.53
CA PRO A 35 11.92 5.89 7.19
C PRO A 35 12.07 4.43 6.75
N ARG A 36 12.27 3.50 7.69
CA ARG A 36 12.39 2.06 7.39
C ARG A 36 11.09 1.46 6.83
N ASP A 37 9.94 1.94 7.28
CA ASP A 37 8.64 1.46 6.79
C ASP A 37 8.39 1.98 5.37
N ILE A 38 8.79 3.22 5.10
CA ILE A 38 8.69 3.84 3.77
C ILE A 38 9.64 3.13 2.80
N GLU A 39 10.88 2.89 3.21
CA GLU A 39 11.85 2.14 2.43
C GLU A 39 11.36 0.73 2.14
N ARG A 40 10.89 0.00 3.16
CA ARG A 40 10.31 -1.34 3.00
C ARG A 40 9.15 -1.35 2.01
N ALA A 41 8.24 -0.37 2.09
CA ALA A 41 7.14 -0.26 1.15
C ALA A 41 7.63 -0.03 -0.29
N SER A 42 8.65 0.81 -0.47
CA SER A 42 9.20 1.15 -1.79
C SER A 42 9.91 -0.02 -2.49
N THR A 43 10.37 -1.03 -1.73
CA THR A 43 11.00 -2.23 -2.33
C THR A 43 9.98 -3.28 -2.78
N ILE A 44 8.70 -3.13 -2.43
CA ILE A 44 7.64 -4.07 -2.79
C ILE A 44 6.96 -3.59 -4.08
N ASN A 45 7.24 -4.26 -5.20
CA ASN A 45 6.68 -3.90 -6.53
C ASN A 45 5.15 -3.85 -6.59
N ALA A 46 4.45 -4.56 -5.70
CA ALA A 46 2.99 -4.53 -5.61
C ALA A 46 2.44 -3.23 -4.99
N VAL A 47 3.26 -2.47 -4.26
CA VAL A 47 2.87 -1.25 -3.56
C VAL A 47 3.08 -0.05 -4.50
N THR A 48 2.04 0.76 -4.65
CA THR A 48 2.04 1.94 -5.52
C THR A 48 2.56 3.18 -4.81
N ASP A 49 2.13 3.43 -3.58
CA ASP A 49 2.62 4.55 -2.76
C ASP A 49 2.40 4.25 -1.26
N PHE A 50 3.19 4.91 -0.41
CA PHE A 50 3.07 4.90 1.05
C PHE A 50 2.61 6.27 1.53
N ILE A 51 1.42 6.33 2.10
CA ILE A 51 0.74 7.56 2.50
C ILE A 51 0.77 7.68 4.02
N ILE A 52 1.41 8.73 4.50
CA ILE A 52 1.42 9.09 5.91
C ILE A 52 0.11 9.79 6.26
N LYS A 53 -0.53 9.36 7.35
CA LYS A 53 -1.74 9.98 7.88
C LYS A 53 -1.43 11.35 8.51
N PRO A 54 -2.41 12.29 8.55
CA PRO A 54 -3.77 12.16 8.02
C PRO A 54 -3.80 12.30 6.50
N VAL A 55 -4.68 11.53 5.85
CA VAL A 55 -4.90 11.68 4.40
C VAL A 55 -5.73 12.93 4.16
N THR A 56 -5.14 13.92 3.50
CA THR A 56 -5.86 15.15 3.13
C THR A 56 -6.78 14.90 1.94
N ARG A 57 -7.81 15.75 1.78
CA ARG A 57 -8.75 15.65 0.66
C ARG A 57 -8.04 15.82 -0.68
N GLU A 58 -7.03 16.69 -0.71
CA GLU A 58 -6.21 16.98 -1.87
C GLU A 58 -5.44 15.72 -2.29
N LYS A 59 -4.70 15.09 -1.37
CA LYS A 59 -3.95 13.86 -1.64
C LYS A 59 -4.86 12.71 -2.05
N PHE A 60 -6.04 12.57 -1.43
CA PHE A 60 -7.03 11.58 -1.85
C PHE A 60 -7.52 11.83 -3.27
N THR A 61 -7.82 13.09 -3.62
CA THR A 61 -8.27 13.47 -4.96
C THR A 61 -7.18 13.21 -6.00
N GLU A 62 -5.91 13.47 -5.67
CA GLU A 62 -4.76 13.15 -6.52
C GLU A 62 -4.66 11.65 -6.81
N ILE A 63 -4.79 10.81 -5.78
CA ILE A 63 -4.76 9.34 -5.93
C ILE A 63 -5.86 8.87 -6.89
N ILE A 64 -7.09 9.34 -6.70
CA ILE A 64 -8.22 8.91 -7.55
C ILE A 64 -8.05 9.36 -9.01
N LYS A 65 -7.42 10.52 -9.26
CA LYS A 65 -7.14 10.99 -10.63
C LYS A 65 -6.06 10.18 -11.35
N GLN A 66 -5.27 9.40 -10.62
CA GLN A 66 -4.18 8.58 -11.16
C GLN A 66 -4.60 7.13 -11.44
N LEU A 67 -5.82 6.74 -11.04
CA LEU A 67 -6.43 5.44 -11.35
C LEU A 67 -7.08 5.44 -12.73
#